data_AF-A0A351BJS7-F1
#
_entry.id   AF-A0A351BJS7-F1
#
_cell.length_a   1.000
_cell.length_b   1.000
_cell.length_c   1.000
_cell.angle_alpha   90.00
_cell.angle_beta   90.00
_cell.angle_gamma   90.00
#
_symmetry.space_group_name_H-M   'P 1'
#
loop_
_entity.id
_entity.type
_entity.pdbx_description
1 polymer ?
#
loop_
_entity_poly.entity_id
_entity_poly.type
_entity_poly.pdbx_seq_one_letter_code
_entity_poly.pdbx_strand_id
1 'polypeptide(L)'
;VVKAAGRTTSELREILSTRLAKFIERVQLDVRMVAFRSQQVYVVGEVAKPGIQPVNDVPMTVLDAVNRAGGFSPEADFSRVLLTRRGSTYLVDVQAMYDYGRTENNPLLEHGDIVNVTDRSYNKIFVLGEIAKPGSLVMNKKRSTLAEALSDAGYINQSTSDPRWIYVMRGNSKDSPELFHLDARLPDAMLLADRFPLRPRDV
;
A
#
# COMPACT_ATOMS: atom_id res chain seq x y z
N VAL A 1 44.62 -3.04 9.42
CA VAL A 1 43.19 -3.17 9.04
C VAL A 1 42.39 -3.68 10.23
N VAL A 2 41.21 -3.12 10.52
CA VAL A 2 40.29 -3.53 11.60
C VAL A 2 38.95 -3.92 10.97
N LYS A 3 38.38 -5.07 11.37
CA LYS A 3 37.05 -5.51 10.90
C LYS A 3 35.97 -4.70 11.62
N ALA A 4 35.23 -3.89 10.87
CA ALA A 4 34.17 -3.02 11.42
C ALA A 4 32.76 -3.63 11.33
N ALA A 5 32.53 -4.57 10.40
CA ALA A 5 31.21 -5.17 10.19
C ALA A 5 30.72 -5.95 11.41
N GLY A 6 29.48 -5.68 11.84
CA GLY A 6 28.84 -6.34 12.98
C GLY A 6 29.24 -5.79 14.36
N ARG A 7 29.89 -4.62 14.42
CA ARG A 7 30.32 -3.95 15.67
C ARG A 7 29.66 -2.59 15.82
N THR A 8 29.44 -2.18 17.06
CA THR A 8 29.01 -0.83 17.42
C THR A 8 30.18 0.16 17.36
N THR A 9 29.90 1.46 17.29
CA THR A 9 30.92 2.52 17.33
C THR A 9 31.72 2.48 18.64
N SER A 10 31.07 2.17 19.76
CA SER A 10 31.69 2.00 21.08
C SER A 10 32.70 0.86 21.11
N GLU A 11 32.36 -0.32 20.58
CA GLU A 11 33.27 -1.46 20.50
C GLU A 11 34.46 -1.15 19.57
N LEU A 12 34.21 -0.51 18.43
CA LEU A 12 35.26 -0.10 17.50
C LEU A 12 36.22 0.90 18.15
N ARG A 13 35.72 1.84 18.95
CA ARG A 13 36.53 2.80 19.69
C ARG A 13 37.47 2.10 20.67
N GLU A 14 36.99 1.11 21.41
CA GLU A 14 37.83 0.33 22.33
C GLU A 14 38.92 -0.43 21.58
N ILE A 15 38.55 -1.16 20.51
CA ILE A 15 39.50 -1.92 19.68
C ILE A 15 40.60 -1.01 19.11
N LEU A 16 40.20 0.17 18.60
CA LEU A 16 41.14 1.14 18.04
C LEU A 16 42.04 1.74 19.12
N SER A 17 41.48 2.07 20.29
CA SER A 17 42.24 2.61 21.42
C SER A 17 43.31 1.63 21.88
N THR A 18 42.97 0.35 22.06
CA THR A 18 43.93 -0.69 22.46
C THR A 18 45.05 -0.89 21.43
N ARG A 19 44.72 -0.82 20.13
CA ARG A 19 45.73 -1.00 19.07
C ARG A 19 46.64 0.22 18.93
N LEU A 20 46.09 1.43 19.09
CA LEU A 20 46.85 2.68 18.97
C LEU A 20 47.67 2.98 20.23
N ALA A 21 47.31 2.44 21.39
CA ALA A 21 48.07 2.56 22.63
C ALA A 21 49.51 1.99 22.52
N LYS A 22 49.78 1.12 21.53
CA LYS A 22 51.14 0.64 21.23
C LYS A 22 52.04 1.69 20.61
N PHE A 23 51.48 2.78 20.10
CA PHE A 23 52.19 3.82 19.36
C PHE A 23 51.99 5.22 19.97
N ILE A 24 50.98 5.40 20.82
CA ILE A 24 50.57 6.69 21.40
C ILE A 24 50.22 6.48 22.87
N GLU A 25 50.86 7.22 23.80
CA GLU A 25 50.64 7.08 25.25
C GLU A 25 49.23 7.47 25.69
N ARG A 26 48.64 8.50 25.08
CA ARG A 26 47.29 9.00 25.39
C ARG A 26 46.46 9.09 24.13
N VAL A 27 45.79 7.99 23.80
CA VAL A 27 44.87 7.92 22.67
C VAL A 27 43.53 8.54 23.06
N GLN A 28 43.20 9.69 22.47
CA GLN A 28 41.84 10.24 22.46
C GLN A 28 41.28 10.11 21.05
N LEU A 29 40.23 9.30 20.89
CA LEU A 29 39.57 9.12 19.61
C LEU A 29 38.05 9.02 19.78
N ASP A 30 37.35 9.53 18.78
CA ASP A 30 35.90 9.42 18.62
C ASP A 30 35.61 8.64 17.35
N VAL A 31 34.62 7.74 17.41
CA VAL A 31 34.21 6.93 16.26
C VAL A 31 32.77 7.30 15.97
N ARG A 32 32.56 7.96 14.84
CA ARG A 32 31.23 8.33 14.35
C ARG A 32 30.97 7.67 13.01
N MET A 33 29.73 7.28 12.78
CA MET A 33 29.32 6.79 11.48
C MET A 33 29.14 7.97 10.52
N VAL A 34 29.92 8.01 9.44
CA VAL A 34 29.86 9.09 8.45
C VAL A 34 28.68 8.90 7.48
N ALA A 35 28.31 7.64 7.18
CA ALA A 35 27.12 7.33 6.38
C ALA A 35 26.64 5.88 6.62
N PHE A 36 25.33 5.70 6.85
CA PHE A 36 24.65 4.41 6.84
C PHE A 36 24.49 3.93 5.39
N ARG A 37 25.59 3.49 4.76
CA ARG A 37 25.53 2.90 3.42
C ARG A 37 25.25 1.40 3.43
N SER A 38 25.37 0.75 4.58
CA SER A 38 25.21 -0.70 4.70
C SER A 38 23.75 -1.15 4.85
N GLN A 39 22.86 -0.30 5.37
CA GLN A 39 21.47 -0.65 5.59
C GLN A 39 20.56 0.27 4.78
N GLN A 40 19.77 -0.36 3.92
CA GLN A 40 18.89 0.30 2.97
C GLN A 40 17.57 -0.45 2.87
N VAL A 41 16.51 0.29 2.56
CA VAL A 41 15.21 -0.23 2.10
C VAL A 41 14.91 0.30 0.70
N TYR A 42 14.02 -0.39 0.01
CA TYR A 42 13.57 -0.02 -1.33
C TYR A 42 12.14 0.46 -1.26
N VAL A 43 11.87 1.68 -1.71
CA VAL A 43 10.51 2.19 -1.87
C VAL A 43 10.21 2.28 -3.36
N VAL A 44 9.19 1.55 -3.81
CA VAL A 44 8.83 1.41 -5.22
C VAL A 44 7.32 1.56 -5.41
N GLY A 45 6.90 1.74 -6.66
CA GLY A 45 5.50 1.89 -7.04
C GLY A 45 5.02 3.33 -6.97
N GLU A 46 3.77 3.52 -6.59
CA GLU A 46 3.03 4.78 -6.66
C GLU A 46 3.36 5.76 -5.52
N VAL A 47 4.60 6.24 -5.51
CA VAL A 47 5.08 7.31 -4.63
C VAL A 47 5.70 8.44 -5.46
N ALA A 48 5.81 9.64 -4.89
CA ALA A 48 6.32 10.79 -5.63
C ALA A 48 7.78 10.60 -6.11
N LYS A 49 8.63 9.96 -5.31
CA LYS A 49 10.04 9.70 -5.61
C LYS A 49 10.43 8.27 -5.20
N PRO A 50 10.21 7.28 -6.09
CA PRO A 50 10.68 5.91 -5.86
C PRO A 50 12.21 5.88 -5.74
N GLY A 51 12.73 4.98 -4.91
CA GLY A 51 14.16 4.80 -4.77
C GLY A 51 14.59 4.14 -3.48
N ILE A 52 15.90 4.05 -3.34
CA ILE A 52 16.56 3.48 -2.17
C ILE A 52 16.58 4.52 -1.05
N GLN A 53 16.20 4.12 0.16
CA GLN A 53 16.29 4.96 1.34
C GLN A 53 17.21 4.33 2.39
N PRO A 54 18.16 5.10 2.97
CA PRO A 54 19.04 4.59 4.02
C PRO A 54 18.27 4.37 5.32
N VAL A 55 18.55 3.26 5.99
CA VAL A 55 18.12 3.02 7.38
C VAL A 55 19.21 3.54 8.29
N ASN A 56 18.86 4.46 9.19
CA ASN A 56 19.77 5.07 10.15
C ASN A 56 19.30 4.79 11.59
N ASP A 57 19.93 5.43 12.57
CA ASP A 57 19.59 5.28 13.99
C ASP A 57 18.17 5.77 14.36
N VAL A 58 17.49 6.46 13.44
CA VAL A 58 16.09 6.87 13.63
C VAL A 58 15.20 5.73 13.13
N PRO A 59 14.35 5.14 14.01
CA PRO A 59 13.38 4.14 13.61
C PRO A 59 12.57 4.63 12.41
N MET A 60 12.51 3.82 11.35
CA MET A 60 11.81 4.15 10.12
C MET A 60 10.70 3.14 9.87
N THR A 61 9.46 3.60 9.82
CA THR A 61 8.29 2.76 9.53
C THR A 61 7.93 2.80 8.04
N VAL A 62 6.95 1.97 7.64
CA VAL A 62 6.40 2.02 6.27
C VAL A 62 5.87 3.42 5.95
N LEU A 63 5.15 4.03 6.88
CA LEU A 63 4.62 5.39 6.71
C LEU A 63 5.75 6.43 6.55
N ASP A 64 6.81 6.31 7.34
CA ASP A 64 7.97 7.21 7.24
C ASP A 64 8.68 7.07 5.89
N ALA A 65 8.83 5.84 5.40
CA ALA A 65 9.46 5.59 4.11
C ALA A 65 8.65 6.19 2.95
N VAL A 66 7.32 6.09 2.99
CA VAL A 66 6.45 6.73 1.98
C VAL A 66 6.54 8.26 2.08
N ASN A 67 6.51 8.83 3.29
CA ASN A 67 6.65 10.27 3.48
C ASN A 67 8.01 10.80 2.99
N ARG A 68 9.10 10.08 3.28
CA ARG A 68 10.44 10.39 2.76
C ARG A 68 10.54 10.27 1.24
N ALA A 69 9.73 9.41 0.62
CA ALA A 69 9.57 9.33 -0.83
C ALA A 69 8.74 10.48 -1.40
N GLY A 70 8.33 11.47 -0.59
CA GLY A 70 7.50 12.60 -1.02
C GLY A 70 6.00 12.33 -0.98
N GLY A 71 5.57 11.27 -0.30
CA GLY A 71 4.17 10.87 -0.17
C GLY A 71 3.69 9.96 -1.30
N PHE A 72 2.42 9.57 -1.19
CA PHE A 72 1.71 8.77 -2.19
C PHE A 72 1.46 9.56 -3.48
N SER A 73 1.53 8.90 -4.62
CA SER A 73 1.05 9.47 -5.89
C SER A 73 -0.50 9.56 -5.88
N PRO A 74 -1.12 10.38 -6.75
CA PRO A 74 -2.57 10.40 -6.91
C PRO A 74 -3.18 9.04 -7.31
N GLU A 75 -2.40 8.17 -7.93
CA GLU A 75 -2.83 6.85 -8.41
C GLU A 75 -2.58 5.72 -7.39
N ALA A 76 -2.01 6.03 -6.23
CA ALA A 76 -1.67 5.01 -5.24
C ALA A 76 -2.90 4.41 -4.55
N ASP A 77 -2.82 3.12 -4.22
CA ASP A 77 -3.74 2.43 -3.32
C ASP A 77 -3.19 2.43 -1.90
N PHE A 78 -3.72 3.33 -1.06
CA PHE A 78 -3.23 3.54 0.31
C PHE A 78 -3.61 2.35 1.22
N SER A 79 -4.61 1.56 0.81
CA SER A 79 -5.07 0.38 1.56
C SER A 79 -4.24 -0.88 1.28
N ARG A 80 -3.41 -0.85 0.22
CA ARG A 80 -2.63 -2.00 -0.26
C ARG A 80 -1.16 -1.63 -0.45
N VAL A 81 -0.51 -1.23 0.65
CA VAL A 81 0.96 -1.14 0.65
C VAL A 81 1.53 -2.53 0.95
N LEU A 82 2.40 -3.03 0.09
CA LEU A 82 3.01 -4.35 0.24
C LEU A 82 4.40 -4.21 0.84
N LEU A 83 4.60 -4.76 2.02
CA LEU A 83 5.92 -4.89 2.63
C LEU A 83 6.45 -6.30 2.35
N THR A 84 7.54 -6.41 1.59
CA THR A 84 8.26 -7.67 1.41
C THR A 84 9.48 -7.69 2.32
N ARG A 85 9.53 -8.66 3.24
CA ARG A 85 10.65 -8.89 4.17
C ARG A 85 11.08 -10.35 4.11
N ARG A 86 12.36 -10.60 3.79
CA ARG A 86 12.97 -11.94 3.77
C ARG A 86 12.14 -12.98 2.97
N GLY A 87 11.59 -12.55 1.84
CA GLY A 87 10.79 -13.41 0.95
C GLY A 87 9.31 -13.57 1.33
N SER A 88 8.86 -13.00 2.45
CA SER A 88 7.45 -12.96 2.83
C SER A 88 6.86 -11.58 2.54
N THR A 89 5.65 -11.53 1.98
CA THR A 89 4.95 -10.28 1.67
C THR A 89 3.76 -10.11 2.60
N TYR A 90 3.65 -8.93 3.21
CA TYR A 90 2.60 -8.55 4.14
C TYR A 90 1.86 -7.33 3.60
N LEU A 91 0.55 -7.30 3.78
CA LEU A 91 -0.28 -6.15 3.44
C LEU A 91 -0.30 -5.17 4.62
N VAL A 92 -0.05 -3.91 4.32
CA VAL A 92 -0.08 -2.78 5.25
C VAL A 92 -1.16 -1.81 4.78
N ASP A 93 -2.26 -1.75 5.53
CA ASP A 93 -3.37 -0.82 5.26
C ASP A 93 -3.05 0.54 5.90
N VAL A 94 -2.36 1.40 5.13
CA VAL A 94 -2.02 2.76 5.58
C VAL A 94 -3.26 3.64 5.65
N GLN A 95 -4.25 3.40 4.78
CA GLN A 95 -5.52 4.11 4.82
C GLN A 95 -6.23 3.95 6.16
N ALA A 96 -6.24 2.75 6.76
CA ALA A 96 -6.81 2.54 8.10
C ALA A 96 -6.09 3.34 9.20
N MET A 97 -4.81 3.66 9.02
CA MET A 97 -4.07 4.49 9.97
C MET A 97 -4.55 5.94 9.92
N TYR A 98 -4.81 6.47 8.73
CA TYR A 98 -5.36 7.82 8.56
C TYR A 98 -6.81 7.92 9.01
N ASP A 99 -7.64 6.95 8.62
CA ASP A 99 -9.09 6.98 8.87
C ASP A 99 -9.42 6.73 10.35
N TYR A 100 -8.66 5.85 11.02
CA TYR A 100 -9.01 5.32 12.35
C TYR A 100 -7.89 5.44 13.40
N GLY A 101 -6.73 6.02 13.06
CA GLY A 101 -5.61 6.15 14.00
C GLY A 101 -4.95 4.84 14.42
N ARG A 102 -5.20 3.73 13.69
CA ARG A 102 -4.70 2.39 14.03
C ARG A 102 -3.24 2.22 13.63
N THR A 103 -2.33 2.79 14.41
CA THR A 103 -0.87 2.72 14.15
C THR A 103 -0.24 1.39 14.53
N GLU A 104 -0.96 0.49 15.20
CA GLU A 104 -0.49 -0.86 15.55
C GLU A 104 -0.02 -1.69 14.34
N ASN A 105 -0.54 -1.40 13.15
CA ASN A 105 -0.18 -2.07 11.90
C ASN A 105 0.90 -1.32 11.09
N ASN A 106 1.66 -0.39 11.71
CA ASN A 106 2.74 0.34 11.05
C ASN A 106 4.11 -0.29 11.36
N PRO A 107 4.57 -1.29 10.59
CA PRO A 107 5.78 -2.03 10.93
C PRO A 107 7.03 -1.16 10.80
N LEU A 108 7.96 -1.37 11.73
CA LEU A 108 9.31 -0.85 11.63
C LEU A 108 10.05 -1.57 10.50
N LEU A 109 10.73 -0.83 9.64
CA LEU A 109 11.48 -1.35 8.51
C LEU A 109 12.86 -1.86 8.91
N GLU A 110 13.27 -2.93 8.26
CA GLU A 110 14.57 -3.57 8.40
C GLU A 110 15.39 -3.44 7.11
N HIS A 111 16.71 -3.62 7.22
CA HIS A 111 17.56 -3.69 6.04
C HIS A 111 17.08 -4.76 5.05
N GLY A 112 16.93 -4.36 3.79
CA GLY A 112 16.54 -5.24 2.68
C GLY A 112 15.03 -5.31 2.47
N ASP A 113 14.23 -4.62 3.29
CA ASP A 113 12.79 -4.52 3.06
C ASP A 113 12.47 -3.79 1.75
N ILE A 114 11.42 -4.27 1.08
CA ILE A 114 10.84 -3.64 -0.10
C ILE A 114 9.44 -3.17 0.26
N VAL A 115 9.23 -1.86 0.25
CA VAL A 115 7.93 -1.21 0.36
C VAL A 115 7.43 -0.93 -1.05
N ASN A 116 6.43 -1.69 -1.49
CA ASN A 116 5.79 -1.52 -2.78
C ASN A 116 4.40 -0.89 -2.58
N VAL A 117 4.24 0.34 -3.04
CA VAL A 117 2.95 1.01 -3.06
C VAL A 117 2.26 0.68 -4.38
N THR A 118 1.21 -0.13 -4.34
CA THR A 118 0.50 -0.51 -5.56
C THR A 118 -0.33 0.65 -6.09
N ASP A 119 -0.56 0.67 -7.40
CA ASP A 119 -1.57 1.54 -7.98
C ASP A 119 -2.99 1.09 -7.59
N ARG A 120 -3.95 2.00 -7.76
CA ARG A 120 -5.38 1.74 -7.62
C ARG A 120 -6.00 1.05 -8.83
N SER A 121 -5.21 0.58 -9.80
CA SER A 121 -5.74 -0.10 -11.00
C SER A 121 -6.39 -1.43 -10.66
N TYR A 122 -5.94 -2.09 -9.59
CA TYR A 122 -6.62 -3.26 -9.03
C TYR A 122 -7.97 -2.92 -8.40
N ASN A 123 -8.13 -1.72 -7.84
CA ASN A 123 -9.36 -1.26 -7.20
C ASN A 123 -10.31 -0.63 -8.21
N LYS A 124 -10.60 -1.37 -9.28
CA LYS A 124 -11.58 -0.98 -10.29
C LYS A 124 -12.69 -2.00 -10.38
N ILE A 125 -13.90 -1.51 -10.57
CA ILE A 125 -15.04 -2.31 -11.05
C ILE A 125 -15.24 -2.00 -12.53
N PHE A 126 -15.92 -2.90 -13.22
CA PHE A 126 -16.36 -2.68 -14.59
C PHE A 126 -17.87 -2.50 -14.57
N VAL A 127 -18.36 -1.51 -15.30
CA VAL A 127 -19.79 -1.29 -15.46
C VAL A 127 -20.06 -1.30 -16.95
N LEU A 128 -20.80 -2.31 -17.42
CA LEU A 128 -20.99 -2.62 -18.84
C LEU A 128 -22.49 -2.76 -19.16
N GLY A 129 -22.82 -2.74 -20.45
CA GLY A 129 -24.19 -2.91 -20.95
C GLY A 129 -24.90 -1.58 -21.25
N GLU A 130 -26.23 -1.58 -21.12
CA GLU A 130 -27.12 -0.45 -21.44
C GLU A 130 -27.14 0.63 -20.34
N ILE A 131 -25.99 1.28 -20.17
CA ILE A 131 -25.75 2.38 -19.22
C ILE A 131 -25.22 3.61 -19.98
N ALA A 132 -25.38 4.80 -19.41
CA ALA A 132 -24.95 6.04 -20.04
C ALA A 132 -23.44 6.12 -20.32
N LYS A 133 -22.60 5.60 -19.40
CA LYS A 133 -21.13 5.64 -19.50
C LYS A 133 -20.52 4.28 -19.15
N PRO A 134 -20.50 3.31 -20.08
CA PRO A 134 -19.85 2.02 -19.84
C PRO A 134 -18.34 2.20 -19.72
N GLY A 135 -17.71 1.44 -18.82
CA GLY A 135 -16.27 1.51 -18.60
C GLY A 135 -15.83 1.00 -17.24
N SER A 136 -14.56 1.22 -16.91
CA SER A 136 -14.03 0.90 -15.58
C SER A 136 -14.14 2.10 -14.64
N LEU A 137 -14.64 1.88 -13.43
CA LEU A 137 -14.69 2.89 -12.38
C LEU A 137 -13.68 2.55 -11.28
N VAL A 138 -12.93 3.55 -10.82
CA VAL A 138 -11.99 3.40 -9.69
C VAL A 138 -12.77 3.50 -8.38
N MET A 139 -12.60 2.52 -7.52
CA MET A 139 -13.16 2.49 -6.17
C MET A 139 -12.35 3.45 -5.28
N ASN A 140 -12.94 4.60 -4.94
CA ASN A 140 -12.27 5.64 -4.18
C ASN A 140 -12.47 5.52 -2.66
N LYS A 141 -13.30 4.57 -2.19
CA LYS A 141 -13.71 4.42 -0.77
C LYS A 141 -13.82 2.95 -0.39
N LYS A 142 -13.65 2.63 0.90
CA LYS A 142 -13.88 1.28 1.47
C LYS A 142 -15.31 0.76 1.28
N ARG A 143 -16.24 1.62 0.86
CA ARG A 143 -17.60 1.30 0.46
C ARG A 143 -17.80 1.88 -0.94
N SER A 144 -17.78 1.02 -1.97
CA SER A 144 -18.35 1.31 -3.28
C SER A 144 -19.53 0.37 -3.45
N THR A 145 -20.74 0.92 -3.54
CA THR A 145 -21.98 0.15 -3.60
C THR A 145 -22.44 -0.01 -5.04
N LEU A 146 -23.36 -0.95 -5.31
CA LEU A 146 -23.97 -1.07 -6.64
C LEU A 146 -24.71 0.21 -7.03
N ALA A 147 -25.40 0.86 -6.09
CA ALA A 147 -26.08 2.12 -6.35
C ALA A 147 -25.10 3.25 -6.73
N GLU A 148 -23.99 3.38 -6.00
CA GLU A 148 -22.94 4.37 -6.32
C GLU A 148 -22.33 4.11 -7.70
N ALA A 149 -22.02 2.84 -8.03
CA ALA A 149 -21.48 2.48 -9.34
C ALA A 149 -22.43 2.81 -10.49
N LEU A 150 -23.74 2.51 -10.33
CA LEU A 150 -24.75 2.89 -11.31
C LEU A 150 -24.83 4.41 -11.46
N SER A 151 -24.80 5.15 -10.34
CA SER A 151 -24.83 6.62 -10.35
C SER A 151 -23.62 7.21 -11.08
N ASP A 152 -22.41 6.74 -10.77
CA ASP A 152 -21.16 7.22 -11.37
C ASP A 152 -21.09 6.91 -12.87
N ALA A 153 -21.64 5.77 -13.29
CA ALA A 153 -21.78 5.40 -14.69
C ALA A 153 -22.98 6.08 -15.39
N GLY A 154 -23.75 6.93 -14.68
CA GLY A 154 -24.83 7.74 -15.25
C GLY A 154 -26.19 7.04 -15.37
N TYR A 155 -26.40 5.99 -14.59
CA TYR A 155 -27.59 5.13 -14.52
C TYR A 155 -27.92 4.36 -15.80
N ILE A 156 -28.74 3.32 -15.66
CA ILE A 156 -29.25 2.55 -16.80
C ILE A 156 -30.07 3.45 -17.73
N ASN A 157 -30.01 3.16 -19.04
CA ASN A 157 -30.80 3.90 -20.01
C ASN A 157 -32.29 3.57 -19.85
N GLN A 158 -33.10 4.53 -19.41
CA GLN A 158 -34.53 4.29 -19.11
C GLN A 158 -35.36 3.85 -20.33
N SER A 159 -34.89 4.12 -21.55
CA SER A 159 -35.62 3.82 -22.79
C SER A 159 -35.23 2.48 -23.42
N THR A 160 -33.97 2.07 -23.29
CA THR A 160 -33.43 0.88 -23.99
C THR A 160 -33.04 -0.25 -23.05
N SER A 161 -32.85 0.03 -21.76
CA SER A 161 -32.50 -1.00 -20.77
C SER A 161 -33.74 -1.73 -20.25
N ASP A 162 -33.52 -2.98 -19.82
CA ASP A 162 -34.50 -3.72 -19.04
C ASP A 162 -34.04 -3.72 -17.57
N PRO A 163 -34.72 -2.97 -16.67
CA PRO A 163 -34.32 -2.85 -15.27
C PRO A 163 -34.41 -4.18 -14.51
N ARG A 164 -35.04 -5.22 -15.09
CA ARG A 164 -35.04 -6.56 -14.49
C ARG A 164 -33.69 -7.24 -14.57
N TRP A 165 -32.78 -6.83 -15.45
CA TRP A 165 -31.58 -7.60 -15.77
C TRP A 165 -30.30 -6.86 -15.36
N ILE A 166 -30.25 -6.43 -14.11
CA ILE A 166 -29.01 -5.91 -13.51
C ILE A 166 -28.31 -7.07 -12.82
N TYR A 167 -27.06 -7.30 -13.18
CA TYR A 167 -26.25 -8.36 -12.63
C TYR A 167 -24.95 -7.81 -12.06
N VAL A 168 -24.45 -8.45 -11.01
CA VAL A 168 -23.06 -8.31 -10.56
C VAL A 168 -22.40 -9.66 -10.70
N MET A 169 -21.35 -9.73 -11.51
CA MET A 169 -20.51 -10.91 -11.67
C MET A 169 -19.26 -10.74 -10.82
N ARG A 170 -19.07 -11.65 -9.87
CA ARG A 170 -17.95 -11.63 -8.95
C ARG A 170 -17.08 -12.86 -9.15
N GLY A 171 -15.90 -12.63 -9.71
CA GLY A 171 -14.89 -13.67 -9.87
C GLY A 171 -14.20 -14.00 -8.55
N ASN A 172 -14.07 -15.27 -8.22
CA ASN A 172 -13.12 -15.75 -7.23
C ASN A 172 -11.98 -16.49 -7.97
N SER A 173 -10.77 -16.52 -7.41
CA SER A 173 -9.59 -17.06 -8.10
C SER A 173 -9.54 -18.60 -8.17
N LYS A 174 -10.55 -19.32 -7.66
CA LYS A 174 -10.55 -20.79 -7.54
C LYS A 174 -11.86 -21.52 -7.98
N ASP A 175 -12.99 -20.83 -8.15
CA ASP A 175 -14.31 -21.38 -8.46
C ASP A 175 -15.04 -20.64 -9.60
N SER A 176 -16.22 -21.16 -9.97
CA SER A 176 -17.19 -20.49 -10.85
C SER A 176 -17.60 -19.11 -10.31
N PRO A 177 -17.79 -18.10 -11.17
CA PRO A 177 -18.16 -16.76 -10.75
C PRO A 177 -19.49 -16.75 -9.98
N GLU A 178 -19.56 -15.96 -8.91
CA GLU A 178 -20.81 -15.66 -8.22
C GLU A 178 -21.61 -14.66 -9.05
N LEU A 179 -22.88 -14.96 -9.29
CA LEU A 179 -23.79 -14.08 -10.01
C LEU A 179 -24.86 -13.57 -9.06
N PHE A 180 -24.90 -12.25 -8.87
CA PHE A 180 -25.96 -11.57 -8.12
C PHE A 180 -26.90 -10.89 -9.10
N HIS A 181 -28.19 -10.99 -8.83
CA HIS A 181 -29.23 -10.47 -9.71
C HIS A 181 -30.10 -9.47 -8.96
N LEU A 182 -30.30 -8.30 -9.55
CA LEU A 182 -31.16 -7.25 -9.03
C LEU A 182 -32.27 -6.94 -10.05
N ASP A 183 -33.51 -7.13 -9.63
CA ASP A 183 -34.69 -6.64 -10.35
C ASP A 183 -35.02 -5.23 -9.87
N ALA A 184 -34.69 -4.23 -10.68
CA ALA A 184 -34.81 -2.81 -10.37
C ALA A 184 -36.12 -2.16 -10.83
N ARG A 185 -37.19 -2.94 -11.07
CA ARG A 185 -38.51 -2.37 -11.42
C ARG A 185 -39.15 -1.58 -10.28
N LEU A 186 -38.81 -1.92 -9.04
CA LEU A 186 -39.38 -1.31 -7.84
C LEU A 186 -38.37 -0.36 -7.17
N PRO A 187 -38.82 0.74 -6.55
CA PRO A 187 -37.93 1.71 -5.91
C PRO A 187 -37.08 1.15 -4.75
N ASP A 188 -37.55 0.09 -4.07
CA ASP A 188 -36.85 -0.58 -2.98
C ASP A 188 -35.59 -1.33 -3.44
N ALA A 189 -35.53 -1.73 -4.72
CA ALA A 189 -34.34 -2.32 -5.32
C ALA A 189 -33.11 -1.40 -5.24
N MET A 190 -33.30 -0.08 -5.31
CA MET A 190 -32.19 0.88 -5.14
C MET A 190 -31.67 0.90 -3.70
N LEU A 191 -32.53 0.65 -2.70
CA LEU A 191 -32.10 0.49 -1.31
C LEU A 191 -31.29 -0.80 -1.11
N LEU A 192 -31.60 -1.86 -1.86
CA LEU A 192 -30.79 -3.08 -1.88
C LEU A 192 -29.44 -2.82 -2.57
N ALA A 193 -29.44 -2.11 -3.70
CA ALA A 193 -28.22 -1.74 -4.42
C ALA A 193 -27.28 -0.89 -3.58
N ASP A 194 -27.81 0.05 -2.79
CA ASP A 194 -27.02 0.89 -1.87
C ASP A 194 -26.40 0.08 -0.72
N ARG A 195 -27.03 -1.02 -0.33
CA ARG A 195 -26.50 -1.91 0.71
C ARG A 195 -25.59 -3.02 0.17
N PHE A 196 -25.49 -3.16 -1.15
CA PHE A 196 -24.68 -4.21 -1.78
C PHE A 196 -23.25 -3.71 -2.03
N PRO A 197 -22.25 -4.16 -1.24
CA PRO A 197 -20.88 -3.74 -1.46
C PRO A 197 -20.28 -4.46 -2.68
N LEU A 198 -19.73 -3.67 -3.59
CA LEU A 198 -18.92 -4.18 -4.68
C LEU A 198 -17.50 -4.51 -4.21
N ARG A 199 -16.84 -5.41 -4.92
CA ARG A 199 -15.45 -5.78 -4.72
C ARG A 199 -14.61 -5.35 -5.92
N PRO A 200 -13.31 -5.11 -5.72
CA PRO A 200 -12.38 -4.95 -6.83
C PRO A 200 -12.57 -6.06 -7.85
N ARG A 201 -12.68 -5.70 -9.12
CA ARG A 201 -12.86 -6.57 -10.29
C ARG A 201 -14.26 -7.18 -10.46
N ASP A 202 -15.26 -6.75 -9.69
CA ASP A 202 -16.67 -7.02 -10.04
C ASP A 202 -17.01 -6.38 -11.40
N VAL A 203 -17.93 -7.03 -12.14
CA VAL A 203 -18.49 -6.58 -13.44
C VAL A 203 -20.00 -6.43 -13.33
#